data_AF-A0A257SNN7-F1
#
_entry.id   AF-A0A257SNN7-F1
#
_cell.length_a   1.000
_cell.length_b   1.000
_cell.length_c   1.000
_cell.angle_alpha   90.00
_cell.angle_beta   90.00
_cell.angle_gamma   90.00
#
_symmetry.space_group_name_H-M   'P 1'
#
loop_
_entity.id
_entity.type
_entity.pdbx_description
1 polymer ?
#
loop_
_entity_poly.entity_id
_entity_poly.type
_entity_poly.pdbx_seq_one_letter_code
_entity_poly.pdbx_strand_id
1 'polypeptide(L)'
;MTARLAVLASGAGSNLQAILDHFDRLGARSAGQVVLVASDRPSALALERARARGIATGVIRTSAHPEGTPLAALLRDARVDYVVLAGYLRLVPADVVR
;
A
#
# COMPACT_ATOMS: atom_id res chain seq x y z
N MET A 1 16.27 -12.04 5.00
CA MET A 1 15.71 -10.67 5.14
C MET A 1 14.22 -10.75 4.91
N THR A 2 13.42 -9.95 5.63
CA THR A 2 11.95 -9.92 5.45
C THR A 2 11.61 -8.85 4.41
N ALA A 3 10.97 -9.25 3.31
CA ALA A 3 10.54 -8.36 2.24
C ALA A 3 9.55 -7.30 2.75
N ARG A 4 9.71 -6.06 2.31
CA ARG A 4 8.86 -4.91 2.67
C ARG A 4 7.90 -4.60 1.54
N LEU A 5 6.62 -4.85 1.77
CA LEU A 5 5.58 -4.70 0.75
C LEU A 5 4.82 -3.39 0.92
N ALA A 6 4.59 -2.68 -0.18
CA ALA A 6 3.55 -1.66 -0.27
C ALA A 6 2.33 -2.23 -1.00
N VAL A 7 1.13 -2.01 -0.48
CA VAL A 7 -0.12 -2.41 -1.13
C VAL A 7 -0.87 -1.16 -1.60
N LEU A 8 -1.15 -1.07 -2.90
CA LEU A 8 -1.93 0.03 -3.48
C LEU A 8 -3.38 -0.40 -3.67
N ALA A 9 -4.34 0.36 -3.16
CA ALA A 9 -5.76 0.02 -3.20
C ALA A 9 -6.67 1.26 -3.28
N SER A 10 -7.62 1.29 -4.22
CA SER A 10 -8.50 2.46 -4.47
C SER A 10 -9.89 2.34 -3.82
N GLY A 11 -10.18 1.26 -3.09
CA GLY A 11 -11.54 0.95 -2.63
C GLY A 11 -11.61 0.18 -1.30
N ALA A 12 -12.49 -0.82 -1.25
CA ALA A 12 -12.82 -1.55 -0.01
C ALA A 12 -11.64 -2.29 0.64
N GLY A 13 -10.64 -2.68 -0.16
CA GLY A 13 -9.45 -3.37 0.33
C GLY A 13 -9.64 -4.85 0.66
N SER A 14 -10.52 -5.58 -0.03
CA SER A 14 -10.69 -7.04 0.19
C SER A 14 -9.41 -7.83 -0.09
N ASN A 15 -8.69 -7.52 -1.19
CA ASN A 15 -7.39 -8.12 -1.47
C ASN A 15 -6.33 -7.74 -0.43
N LEU A 16 -6.34 -6.48 0.04
CA LEU A 16 -5.48 -6.06 1.17
C LEU A 16 -5.79 -6.91 2.41
N GLN A 17 -7.06 -7.08 2.76
CA GLN A 17 -7.47 -7.89 3.91
C GLN A 17 -6.93 -9.33 3.78
N ALA A 18 -7.12 -9.96 2.63
CA ALA A 18 -6.63 -11.32 2.40
C ALA A 18 -5.10 -11.45 2.51
N ILE A 19 -4.34 -10.46 2.02
CA ILE A 19 -2.88 -10.40 2.14
C ILE A 19 -2.46 -10.30 3.61
N LEU A 20 -3.11 -9.40 4.37
CA LEU A 20 -2.80 -9.21 5.78
C LEU A 20 -3.13 -10.47 6.59
N ASP A 21 -4.30 -11.07 6.37
CA ASP A 21 -4.70 -12.32 7.03
C ASP A 21 -3.73 -13.46 6.71
N HIS A 22 -3.17 -13.50 5.50
CA HIS A 22 -2.16 -14.48 5.12
C HIS A 22 -0.86 -14.31 5.93
N PHE A 23 -0.37 -13.08 6.06
CA PHE A 23 0.83 -12.81 6.85
C PHE A 23 0.61 -13.04 8.36
N ASP A 24 -0.56 -12.70 8.88
CA ASP A 24 -0.94 -12.98 10.27
C ASP A 24 -0.87 -14.51 10.56
N ARG A 25 -1.35 -15.35 9.63
CA ARG A 25 -1.27 -16.83 9.75
C ARG A 25 0.15 -17.38 9.69
N LEU A 26 1.05 -16.74 8.94
CA LEU A 26 2.45 -17.18 8.87
C LEU A 26 3.25 -16.79 10.12
N GLY A 27 2.94 -15.63 10.71
CA GLY A 27 3.64 -15.08 11.87
C GLY A 27 5.15 -14.93 11.59
N ALA A 28 5.98 -15.41 12.51
CA ALA A 28 7.44 -15.35 12.40
C ALA A 28 8.02 -16.11 11.19
N ARG A 29 7.25 -17.00 10.54
CA ARG A 29 7.67 -17.72 9.33
C ARG A 29 7.49 -16.90 8.06
N SER A 30 6.89 -15.71 8.16
CA SER A 30 6.65 -14.89 6.99
C SER A 30 7.96 -14.41 6.35
N ALA A 31 8.06 -14.57 5.04
CA ALA A 31 9.14 -13.99 4.24
C ALA A 31 8.92 -12.48 3.95
N GLY A 32 7.76 -11.92 4.31
CA GLY A 32 7.40 -10.53 4.01
C GLY A 32 6.47 -9.87 5.03
N GLN A 33 6.35 -8.55 4.94
CA GLN A 33 5.44 -7.75 5.76
C GLN A 33 4.90 -6.56 4.97
N VAL A 34 3.63 -6.24 5.16
CA VAL A 34 3.04 -5.01 4.60
C VAL A 34 3.47 -3.83 5.47
N VAL A 35 4.29 -2.95 4.91
CA VAL A 35 4.84 -1.77 5.62
C VAL A 35 4.13 -0.48 5.25
N LEU A 36 3.43 -0.48 4.12
CA LEU A 36 2.71 0.68 3.59
C LEU A 36 1.44 0.24 2.87
N VAL A 37 0.35 0.96 3.11
CA VAL A 37 -0.85 0.91 2.26
C VAL A 37 -1.13 2.30 1.71
N ALA A 38 -1.22 2.43 0.39
CA ALA A 38 -1.47 3.73 -0.23
C ALA A 38 -2.66 3.70 -1.19
N SER A 39 -3.33 4.83 -1.35
CA SER A 39 -4.52 4.97 -2.18
C SER A 39 -4.54 6.28 -2.93
N ASP A 40 -5.09 6.29 -4.14
CA ASP A 40 -5.44 7.54 -4.86
C ASP A 40 -6.70 8.21 -4.30
N ARG A 41 -7.37 7.58 -3.31
CA ARG A 41 -8.58 8.10 -2.68
C ARG A 41 -8.40 8.19 -1.16
N PRO A 42 -8.50 9.38 -0.55
CA PRO A 42 -8.32 9.54 0.91
C PRO A 42 -9.40 8.81 1.72
N SER A 43 -10.58 8.59 1.14
CA SER A 43 -11.71 7.88 1.74
C SER A 43 -11.72 6.37 1.49
N ALA A 44 -10.65 5.78 0.94
CA ALA A 44 -10.60 4.34 0.72
C ALA A 44 -10.58 3.56 2.05
N LEU A 45 -11.56 2.66 2.23
CA LEU A 45 -11.65 1.77 3.40
C LEU A 45 -10.38 0.92 3.59
N ALA A 46 -9.62 0.66 2.51
CA ALA A 46 -8.31 0.02 2.60
C ALA A 46 -7.33 0.76 3.54
N LEU A 47 -7.37 2.10 3.57
CA LEU A 47 -6.53 2.91 4.47
C LEU A 47 -6.95 2.72 5.93
N GLU A 48 -8.25 2.66 6.21
CA GLU A 48 -8.76 2.40 7.56
C GLU A 48 -8.36 1.00 8.06
N ARG A 49 -8.47 -0.03 7.21
CA ARG A 49 -8.02 -1.40 7.52
C ARG A 49 -6.54 -1.45 7.87
N ALA A 50 -5.70 -0.69 7.16
CA ALA A 50 -4.27 -0.61 7.43
C ALA A 50 -3.98 0.09 8.76
N ARG A 51 -4.63 1.25 9.02
CA ARG A 51 -4.50 1.98 10.29
C ARG A 51 -4.92 1.15 11.50
N ALA A 52 -6.00 0.39 11.38
CA ALA A 52 -6.46 -0.51 12.44
C ALA A 52 -5.44 -1.58 12.84
N ARG A 53 -4.46 -1.87 11.97
CA ARG A 53 -3.34 -2.79 12.21
C ARG A 53 -2.01 -2.08 12.49
N GLY A 54 -2.03 -0.76 12.66
CA GLY A 54 -0.80 0.03 12.88
C GLY A 54 0.13 0.11 11.66
N ILE A 55 -0.38 -0.19 10.46
CA ILE A 55 0.40 -0.11 9.21
C ILE A 55 0.38 1.34 8.71
N ALA A 56 1.54 1.83 8.25
CA ALA A 56 1.64 3.18 7.69
C ALA A 56 0.74 3.34 6.47
N THR A 57 0.13 4.53 6.33
CA THR A 57 -0.78 4.83 5.21
C THR A 57 -0.39 6.10 4.48
N GLY A 58 -0.72 6.17 3.18
CA GLY A 58 -0.46 7.37 2.37
C GLY A 58 -1.53 7.62 1.32
N VAL A 59 -1.85 8.89 1.10
CA VAL A 59 -2.67 9.32 -0.05
C VAL A 59 -1.73 9.67 -1.20
N ILE A 60 -1.94 9.03 -2.34
CA ILE A 60 -1.14 9.22 -3.54
C ILE A 60 -1.59 10.51 -4.22
N ARG A 61 -0.63 11.36 -4.55
CA ARG A 61 -0.87 12.57 -5.33
C ARG A 61 -1.50 12.22 -6.67
N THR A 62 -2.64 12.82 -6.97
CA THR A 62 -3.29 12.75 -8.29
C THR A 62 -3.81 14.12 -8.69
N SER A 63 -4.36 14.26 -9.90
CA SER A 63 -5.04 15.50 -10.28
C SER A 63 -6.25 15.84 -9.40
N ALA A 64 -6.93 14.82 -8.87
CA ALA A 64 -8.06 14.99 -7.96
C ALA A 64 -7.63 15.28 -6.50
N HIS A 65 -6.41 14.89 -6.14
CA HIS A 65 -5.84 15.02 -4.79
C HIS A 65 -4.40 15.54 -4.89
N PRO A 66 -4.20 16.82 -5.25
CA PRO A 66 -2.86 17.41 -5.43
C PRO A 66 -2.04 17.47 -4.13
N GLU A 67 -2.70 17.54 -2.99
CA GLU A 67 -2.12 17.52 -1.64
C GLU A 67 -1.53 16.16 -1.22
N GLY A 68 -1.87 15.08 -1.94
CA GLY A 68 -1.27 13.77 -1.71
C GLY A 68 0.25 13.78 -1.94
N THR A 69 0.91 12.67 -1.62
CA THR A 69 2.36 12.51 -1.79
C THR A 69 2.67 11.75 -3.08
N PRO A 70 3.73 12.10 -3.85
CA PRO A 70 4.13 11.32 -5.02
C PRO A 70 4.36 9.86 -4.64
N LEU A 71 3.87 8.92 -5.46
CA LEU A 71 3.99 7.49 -5.16
C LEU A 71 5.46 7.09 -4.94
N ALA A 72 6.37 7.55 -5.80
CA ALA A 72 7.80 7.27 -5.65
C ALA A 72 8.41 7.79 -4.34
N ALA A 73 7.90 8.88 -3.77
CA ALA A 73 8.34 9.36 -2.45
C ALA A 73 7.83 8.44 -1.34
N LEU A 74 6.53 8.10 -1.33
CA LEU A 74 5.94 7.17 -0.37
C LEU A 74 6.68 5.83 -0.34
N LEU A 75 7.00 5.27 -1.51
CA LEU A 75 7.70 3.99 -1.63
C LEU A 75 9.14 4.06 -1.11
N ARG A 76 9.87 5.14 -1.41
CA ARG A 76 11.26 5.35 -0.94
C ARG A 76 11.31 5.55 0.58
N ASP A 77 10.45 6.40 1.13
CA ASP A 77 10.43 6.71 2.55
C ASP A 77 10.07 5.48 3.38
N ALA A 78 9.14 4.66 2.89
CA ALA A 78 8.78 3.38 3.49
C ALA A 78 9.79 2.25 3.23
N ARG A 79 10.86 2.50 2.46
CA ARG A 79 11.88 1.51 2.06
C ARG A 79 11.24 0.23 1.50
N VAL A 80 10.40 0.39 0.48
CA VAL A 80 9.62 -0.71 -0.10
C VAL A 80 10.48 -1.53 -1.05
N ASP A 81 10.39 -2.85 -0.94
CA ASP A 81 11.03 -3.81 -1.85
C ASP A 81 10.07 -4.23 -2.98
N TYR A 82 8.78 -4.42 -2.66
CA TYR A 82 7.77 -4.88 -3.61
C TYR A 82 6.49 -4.04 -3.53
N VAL A 83 5.94 -3.70 -4.70
CA VAL A 83 4.64 -3.04 -4.83
C VAL A 83 3.59 -4.06 -5.27
N VAL A 84 2.49 -4.13 -4.53
CA VAL A 84 1.34 -5.00 -4.82
C VAL A 84 0.15 -4.14 -5.23
N LEU A 85 -0.35 -4.33 -6.45
CA LEU A 85 -1.55 -3.65 -6.95
C LEU A 85 -2.80 -4.46 -6.54
N ALA A 86 -3.43 -4.08 -5.43
CA ALA A 86 -4.55 -4.80 -4.82
C ALA A 86 -5.87 -4.03 -5.00
N GLY A 87 -6.35 -3.95 -6.24
CA GLY A 87 -7.51 -3.13 -6.59
C GLY A 87 -7.17 -1.64 -6.71
N TYR A 88 -5.97 -1.34 -7.20
CA TYR A 88 -5.56 0.00 -7.60
C TYR A 88 -6.08 0.30 -9.02
N LEU A 89 -6.73 1.46 -9.19
CA LEU A 89 -7.49 1.79 -10.40
C LEU A 89 -6.87 2.94 -11.22
N ARG A 90 -5.59 3.26 -11.00
CA ARG A 90 -4.85 4.28 -11.75
C ARG A 90 -3.66 3.66 -12.47
N LEU A 91 -3.20 4.35 -13.50
CA LEU A 91 -1.91 4.05 -14.12
C LEU A 91 -0.80 4.26 -13.08
N VAL A 92 0.15 3.33 -13.07
CA VAL A 92 1.35 3.47 -12.26
C VAL A 92 2.22 4.58 -12.88
N PRO A 93 2.64 5.60 -12.11
CA PRO A 93 3.52 6.65 -12.60
C PRO A 93 4.78 6.09 -13.25
N ALA A 94 5.20 6.72 -14.35
CA ALA A 94 6.32 6.23 -15.16
C ALA A 94 7.62 6.10 -14.36
N ASP A 95 7.86 6.97 -13.38
CA ASP A 95 9.03 6.96 -12.51
C ASP A 95 9.08 5.78 -11.50
N VAL A 96 7.98 5.04 -11.36
CA VAL A 96 7.88 3.84 -10.51
C VAL A 96 8.13 2.54 -11.30
N VAL A 97 8.05 2.58 -12.64
CA VAL A 97 8.16 1.40 -13.53
C VAL A 97 9.41 1.42 -14.42
N ARG A 98 10.44 2.19 -14.04
CA ARG A 98 11.71 2.28 -14.78
C ARG A 98 12.71 1.20 -14.40
#